data_AF-X0I2D3-F1
#
_entry.id   AF-X0I2D3-F1
#
_cell.length_a   1.000
_cell.length_b   1.000
_cell.length_c   1.000
_cell.angle_alpha   90.00
_cell.angle_beta   90.00
_cell.angle_gamma   90.00
#
_symmetry.space_group_name_H-M   'P 1'
#
loop_
_entity.id
_entity.type
_entity.pdbx_description
1 polymer ?
#
loop_
_entity_poly.entity_id
_entity_poly.type
_entity_poly.pdbx_seq_one_letter_code
_entity_poly.pdbx_strand_id
1 'polypeptide(L)'
;MLCPARIYPLRKPEGHKLPIPRWHLALPDDVTHVCTTYIGVQSHSDTQDADIARNKATEIIQAWVSSDTGPEAYETFAVIDGCDVQESTIWVCYWSDKTKYEKGLNDLSLNSIYAQLPETGRASVGIWREAFITEFPRLETNYSGLDYLPGLAKLPGASFPEHTLSAYWGAARDRIPSSAYDLFPPSNPTPPVTIPPGVGQYLIGTNAENLAHIRSGQFWENCGQQEADSYDKKLEPTLHSGLQYLWDNSPDTGALGLRYLRNQDPSVEETRSRKESCGAGFFANLEALETWAKSHKSHLAIYRGALAHYKTFGDARKFRTWHEVSVMRAGDARFEYLNCVPETGVIRGVTLKAENLQ
;
A
#
# COMPACT_ATOMS: atom_id res chain seq x y z
N MET A 1 -28.97 1.18 0.45
CA MET A 1 -29.20 2.62 0.19
C MET A 1 -29.11 2.85 -1.31
N LEU A 2 -30.01 3.64 -1.90
CA LEU A 2 -29.95 3.98 -3.34
C LEU A 2 -28.63 4.71 -3.61
N CYS A 3 -27.78 4.18 -4.49
CA CYS A 3 -26.64 4.93 -5.01
C CYS A 3 -27.15 6.28 -5.55
N PRO A 4 -26.57 7.42 -5.16
CA PRO A 4 -26.90 8.70 -5.80
C PRO A 4 -26.76 8.55 -7.31
N ALA A 5 -27.66 9.17 -8.06
CA ALA A 5 -27.54 9.18 -9.52
C ALA A 5 -26.16 9.73 -9.91
N ARG A 6 -25.48 9.07 -10.85
CA ARG A 6 -24.17 9.51 -11.34
C ARG A 6 -24.32 10.86 -12.05
N ILE A 7 -23.68 11.90 -11.52
CA ILE A 7 -23.65 13.27 -12.04
C ILE A 7 -22.41 13.47 -12.92
N TYR A 8 -21.28 12.87 -12.54
CA TYR A 8 -20.05 12.89 -13.35
C TYR A 8 -19.98 11.67 -14.27
N PRO A 9 -19.93 11.87 -15.60
CA PRO A 9 -19.91 10.77 -16.55
C PRO A 9 -18.64 9.93 -16.39
N LEU A 10 -18.74 8.67 -16.78
CA LEU A 10 -17.58 7.79 -16.89
C LEU A 10 -16.60 8.35 -17.93
N ARG A 11 -15.29 8.18 -17.67
CA ARG A 11 -14.21 8.45 -18.63
C ARG A 11 -14.05 7.32 -19.65
N LYS A 12 -14.73 6.19 -19.46
CA LYS A 12 -14.76 5.05 -20.39
C LYS A 12 -15.09 5.53 -21.83
N PRO A 13 -14.19 5.29 -22.81
CA PRO A 13 -14.47 5.62 -24.21
C PRO A 13 -15.68 4.86 -24.75
N GLU A 14 -16.41 5.48 -25.69
CA GLU A 14 -17.52 4.82 -26.38
C GLU A 14 -17.04 3.55 -27.09
N GLY A 15 -17.81 2.47 -26.96
CA GLY A 15 -17.47 1.17 -27.55
C GLY A 15 -16.28 0.45 -26.90
N HIS A 16 -15.70 0.96 -25.81
CA HIS A 16 -14.56 0.32 -25.13
C HIS A 16 -14.91 -1.08 -24.65
N LYS A 17 -14.15 -2.07 -25.16
CA LYS A 17 -14.22 -3.48 -24.76
C LYS A 17 -12.97 -3.84 -23.98
N LEU A 18 -13.14 -4.59 -22.89
CA LEU A 18 -12.01 -5.09 -22.15
C LEU A 18 -11.22 -6.09 -22.98
N PRO A 19 -9.88 -6.00 -23.00
CA PRO A 19 -9.06 -7.01 -23.65
C PRO A 19 -9.06 -8.33 -22.87
N ILE A 20 -9.32 -8.27 -21.56
CA ILE A 20 -9.25 -9.40 -20.62
C ILE A 20 -10.27 -9.15 -19.49
N PRO A 21 -10.96 -10.19 -18.99
CA PRO A 21 -11.80 -10.09 -17.80
C PRO A 21 -11.07 -9.49 -16.60
N ARG A 22 -11.82 -8.74 -15.79
CA ARG A 22 -11.33 -8.09 -14.57
C ARG A 22 -12.37 -8.19 -13.47
N TRP A 23 -11.91 -8.34 -12.25
CA TRP A 23 -12.76 -8.49 -11.08
C TRP A 23 -12.43 -7.42 -10.04
N HIS A 24 -13.41 -7.04 -9.26
CA HIS A 24 -13.24 -6.12 -8.14
C HIS A 24 -13.77 -6.77 -6.86
N LEU A 25 -13.32 -6.26 -5.73
CA LEU A 25 -13.82 -6.62 -4.41
C LEU A 25 -15.25 -6.14 -4.24
N ALA A 26 -16.12 -7.06 -3.83
CA ALA A 26 -17.38 -6.76 -3.17
C ALA A 26 -17.36 -7.37 -1.76
N LEU A 27 -17.82 -6.60 -0.77
CA LEU A 27 -17.95 -7.02 0.62
C LEU A 27 -19.44 -7.08 1.01
N PRO A 28 -19.79 -7.73 2.13
CA PRO A 28 -21.14 -7.72 2.66
C PRO A 28 -21.72 -6.29 2.82
N ASP A 29 -23.03 -6.13 2.62
CA ASP A 29 -23.70 -4.82 2.58
C ASP A 29 -23.61 -4.01 3.88
N ASP A 30 -23.33 -4.67 5.01
CA ASP A 30 -23.12 -4.05 6.32
C ASP A 30 -21.70 -3.46 6.48
N VAL A 31 -20.76 -3.83 5.61
CA VAL A 31 -19.41 -3.26 5.59
C VAL A 31 -19.45 -1.86 4.96
N THR A 32 -19.40 -0.85 5.82
CA THR A 32 -19.42 0.57 5.40
C THR A 32 -18.01 1.15 5.22
N HIS A 33 -17.01 0.56 5.86
CA HIS A 33 -15.63 1.00 5.87
C HIS A 33 -14.68 -0.20 5.85
N VAL A 34 -13.49 0.00 5.31
CA VAL A 34 -12.35 -0.91 5.50
C VAL A 34 -11.25 -0.16 6.24
N CYS A 35 -10.55 -0.84 7.12
CA CYS A 35 -9.41 -0.27 7.84
C CYS A 35 -8.13 -0.98 7.39
N THR A 36 -7.07 -0.22 7.17
CA THR A 36 -5.78 -0.74 6.72
C THR A 36 -4.68 -0.13 7.57
N THR A 37 -3.75 -0.97 8.03
CA THR A 37 -2.60 -0.53 8.83
C THR A 37 -1.34 -1.13 8.27
N TYR A 38 -0.38 -0.27 7.93
CA TYR A 38 1.01 -0.64 7.71
C TYR A 38 1.76 -0.47 9.04
N ILE A 39 2.47 -1.49 9.47
CA ILE A 39 3.35 -1.44 10.65
C ILE A 39 4.72 -1.85 10.17
N GLY A 40 5.74 -1.05 10.46
CA GLY A 40 7.11 -1.37 10.06
C GLY A 40 8.09 -1.34 11.22
N VAL A 41 9.10 -2.20 11.12
CA VAL A 41 10.28 -2.20 11.98
C VAL A 41 11.50 -2.02 11.09
N GLN A 42 12.29 -1.00 11.40
CA GLN A 42 13.54 -0.69 10.70
C GLN A 42 14.73 -0.73 11.66
N SER A 43 15.91 -1.03 11.13
CA SER A 43 17.18 -0.80 11.82
C SER A 43 17.96 0.28 11.10
N HIS A 44 18.67 1.14 11.84
CA HIS A 44 19.62 2.10 11.27
C HIS A 44 21.08 1.82 11.66
N SER A 45 21.33 0.58 12.12
CA SER A 45 22.66 0.04 12.43
C SER A 45 22.74 -1.45 12.05
N ASP A 46 23.94 -1.90 11.65
CA ASP A 46 24.23 -3.29 11.27
C ASP A 46 24.92 -4.07 12.42
N THR A 47 24.81 -3.60 13.66
CA THR A 47 25.39 -4.29 14.82
C THR A 47 24.52 -5.46 15.28
N GLN A 48 25.15 -6.48 15.86
CA GLN A 48 24.44 -7.62 16.44
C GLN A 48 23.40 -7.20 17.50
N ASP A 49 23.71 -6.19 18.32
CA ASP A 49 22.77 -5.63 19.29
C ASP A 49 21.52 -5.02 18.61
N ALA A 50 21.70 -4.33 17.47
CA ALA A 50 20.60 -3.78 16.69
C ALA A 50 19.72 -4.89 16.10
N ASP A 51 20.33 -5.97 15.58
CA ASP A 51 19.60 -7.14 15.10
C ASP A 51 18.75 -7.79 16.19
N ILE A 52 19.31 -7.98 17.40
CA ILE A 52 18.57 -8.55 18.53
C ILE A 52 17.38 -7.65 18.90
N ALA A 53 17.57 -6.33 18.94
CA ALA A 53 16.48 -5.40 19.23
C ALA A 53 15.42 -5.37 18.12
N ARG A 54 15.81 -5.37 16.84
CA ARG A 54 14.90 -5.44 15.69
C ARG A 54 14.08 -6.72 15.71
N ASN A 55 14.73 -7.85 15.97
CA ASN A 55 14.08 -9.15 16.07
C ASN A 55 13.07 -9.18 17.24
N LYS A 56 13.40 -8.54 18.37
CA LYS A 56 12.47 -8.42 19.49
C LYS A 56 11.22 -7.59 19.14
N ALA A 57 11.40 -6.46 18.46
CA ALA A 57 10.26 -5.66 17.98
C ALA A 57 9.38 -6.46 17.01
N THR A 58 10.02 -7.18 16.09
CA THR A 58 9.36 -8.05 15.10
C THR A 58 8.57 -9.16 15.78
N GLU A 59 9.13 -9.83 16.79
CA GLU A 59 8.46 -10.86 17.58
C GLU A 59 7.20 -10.31 18.27
N ILE A 60 7.30 -9.15 18.92
CA ILE A 60 6.17 -8.53 19.62
C ILE A 60 5.04 -8.18 18.64
N ILE A 61 5.37 -7.56 17.51
CA ILE A 61 4.38 -7.20 16.49
C ILE A 61 3.77 -8.44 15.85
N GLN A 62 4.58 -9.46 15.52
CA GLN A 62 4.08 -10.71 14.96
C GLN A 62 3.15 -11.44 15.94
N ALA A 63 3.44 -11.42 17.24
CA ALA A 63 2.58 -11.99 18.26
C ALA A 63 1.23 -11.24 18.35
N TRP A 64 1.24 -9.91 18.25
CA TRP A 64 0.02 -9.11 18.18
C TRP A 64 -0.78 -9.38 16.90
N VAL A 65 -0.12 -9.47 15.74
CA VAL A 65 -0.77 -9.79 14.45
C VAL A 65 -1.50 -11.15 14.52
N SER A 66 -0.91 -12.13 15.22
CA SER A 66 -1.49 -13.46 15.39
C SER A 66 -2.49 -13.57 16.55
N SER A 67 -2.78 -12.48 17.27
CA SER A 67 -3.66 -12.49 18.44
C SER A 67 -5.14 -12.28 18.08
N ASP A 68 -6.04 -12.54 19.03
CA ASP A 68 -7.49 -12.31 18.87
C ASP A 68 -7.86 -10.82 18.71
N THR A 69 -6.95 -9.90 19.07
CA THR A 69 -7.14 -8.45 18.86
C THR A 69 -6.39 -7.94 17.62
N GLY A 70 -5.74 -8.84 16.88
CA GLY A 70 -5.07 -8.57 15.62
C GLY A 70 -6.03 -8.37 14.43
N PRO A 71 -5.47 -8.34 13.20
CA PRO A 71 -6.24 -8.20 11.97
C PRO A 71 -7.07 -9.41 11.57
N GLU A 72 -8.11 -9.16 10.78
CA GLU A 72 -8.90 -10.21 10.12
C GLU A 72 -8.12 -10.85 8.97
N ALA A 73 -7.24 -10.08 8.33
CA ALA A 73 -6.28 -10.57 7.35
C ALA A 73 -5.01 -9.73 7.37
N TYR A 74 -3.86 -10.36 7.10
CA TYR A 74 -2.59 -9.64 6.99
C TYR A 74 -1.65 -10.26 5.97
N GLU A 75 -0.61 -9.50 5.65
CA GLU A 75 0.52 -9.91 4.84
C GLU A 75 1.81 -9.32 5.41
N THR A 76 2.92 -10.04 5.24
CA THR A 76 4.25 -9.60 5.72
C THR A 76 5.19 -9.39 4.54
N PHE A 77 6.05 -8.38 4.63
CA PHE A 77 6.93 -7.94 3.56
C PHE A 77 8.32 -7.58 4.08
N ALA A 78 9.30 -7.70 3.18
CA ALA A 78 10.56 -6.97 3.27
C ALA A 78 10.48 -5.73 2.37
N VAL A 79 11.04 -4.62 2.82
CA VAL A 79 11.34 -3.48 1.95
C VAL A 79 12.52 -3.82 1.07
N ILE A 80 12.34 -3.74 -0.25
CA ILE A 80 13.42 -3.95 -1.22
C ILE A 80 13.91 -2.62 -1.82
N ASP A 81 13.09 -1.56 -1.80
CA ASP A 81 13.49 -0.22 -2.22
C ASP A 81 12.44 0.86 -1.83
N GLY A 82 12.79 2.14 -2.00
CA GLY A 82 11.89 3.28 -1.86
C GLY A 82 11.98 4.04 -0.53
N CYS A 83 10.87 4.66 -0.11
CA CYS A 83 10.80 5.57 1.04
C CYS A 83 10.73 4.83 2.39
N ASP A 84 11.62 3.89 2.63
CA ASP A 84 11.81 3.16 3.90
C ASP A 84 13.23 2.58 3.94
N VAL A 85 13.72 2.19 5.12
CA VAL A 85 15.02 1.50 5.18
C VAL A 85 14.91 0.12 4.54
N GLN A 86 15.83 -0.24 3.65
CA GLN A 86 15.87 -1.57 3.03
C GLN A 86 15.92 -2.68 4.10
N GLU A 87 15.32 -3.82 3.78
CA GLU A 87 15.16 -4.98 4.68
C GLU A 87 14.32 -4.72 5.94
N SER A 88 13.65 -3.57 6.04
CA SER A 88 12.62 -3.37 7.08
C SER A 88 11.49 -4.38 6.91
N THR A 89 11.06 -4.98 8.01
CA THR A 89 9.90 -5.87 8.04
C THR A 89 8.63 -5.03 8.14
N ILE A 90 7.67 -5.28 7.26
CA ILE A 90 6.37 -4.59 7.26
C ILE A 90 5.24 -5.60 7.33
N TRP A 91 4.25 -5.32 8.18
CA TRP A 91 2.95 -5.99 8.17
C TRP A 91 1.89 -5.05 7.60
N VAL A 92 1.11 -5.55 6.65
CA VAL A 92 -0.08 -4.87 6.14
C VAL A 92 -1.30 -5.62 6.64
N CYS A 93 -2.09 -4.95 7.46
CA CYS A 93 -3.17 -5.52 8.24
C CYS A 93 -4.51 -4.92 7.80
N TYR A 94 -5.56 -5.75 7.74
CA TYR A 94 -6.88 -5.38 7.23
C TYR A 94 -8.00 -5.77 8.21
N TRP A 95 -9.01 -4.90 8.30
CA TRP A 95 -10.26 -5.13 9.03
C TRP A 95 -11.45 -4.63 8.23
N SER A 96 -12.57 -5.35 8.34
CA SER A 96 -13.90 -4.91 7.90
C SER A 96 -14.75 -4.33 9.05
N ASP A 97 -14.32 -4.51 10.31
CA ASP A 97 -14.96 -3.97 11.52
C ASP A 97 -14.10 -2.86 12.16
N LYS A 98 -14.62 -1.62 12.15
CA LYS A 98 -13.95 -0.45 12.74
C LYS A 98 -13.72 -0.57 14.25
N THR A 99 -14.63 -1.21 14.99
CA THR A 99 -14.50 -1.40 16.44
C THR A 99 -13.34 -2.33 16.78
N LYS A 100 -13.20 -3.44 16.02
CA LYS A 100 -12.06 -4.35 16.17
C LYS A 100 -10.75 -3.66 15.81
N TYR A 101 -10.74 -2.89 14.73
CA TYR A 101 -9.59 -2.08 14.33
C TYR A 101 -9.15 -1.11 15.42
N GLU A 102 -10.07 -0.31 15.97
CA GLU A 102 -9.76 0.65 17.03
C GLU A 102 -9.25 -0.04 18.30
N LYS A 103 -9.87 -1.16 18.69
CA LYS A 103 -9.41 -1.97 19.81
C LYS A 103 -7.99 -2.49 19.57
N GLY A 104 -7.75 -3.13 18.43
CA GLY A 104 -6.44 -3.69 18.08
C GLY A 104 -5.33 -2.64 18.04
N LEU A 105 -5.62 -1.46 17.50
CA LEU A 105 -4.64 -0.36 17.46
C LEU A 105 -4.38 0.30 18.81
N ASN A 106 -5.34 0.27 19.73
CA ASN A 106 -5.12 0.72 21.11
C ASN A 106 -4.24 -0.27 21.88
N ASP A 107 -4.36 -1.57 21.59
CA ASP A 107 -3.51 -2.61 22.18
C ASP A 107 -2.05 -2.52 21.67
N LEU A 108 -1.85 -2.07 20.42
CA LEU A 108 -0.53 -1.92 19.79
C LEU A 108 0.10 -0.53 20.05
N SER A 109 0.67 -0.33 21.23
CA SER A 109 1.41 0.90 21.58
C SER A 109 2.88 0.86 21.15
N LEU A 110 3.29 1.76 20.25
CA LEU A 110 4.68 1.83 19.78
C LEU A 110 5.67 2.13 20.93
N ASN A 111 5.32 3.02 21.86
CA ASN A 111 6.14 3.31 23.04
C ASN A 111 6.32 2.07 23.93
N SER A 112 5.24 1.30 24.13
CA SER A 112 5.30 0.07 24.93
C SER A 112 6.21 -0.98 24.29
N ILE A 113 6.15 -1.13 22.96
CA ILE A 113 7.04 -2.04 22.22
C ILE A 113 8.49 -1.56 22.35
N TYR A 114 8.74 -0.27 22.11
CA TYR A 114 10.06 0.33 22.14
C TYR A 114 10.74 0.21 23.52
N ALA A 115 9.97 0.41 24.59
CA ALA A 115 10.46 0.26 25.97
C ALA A 115 10.89 -1.19 26.29
N GLN A 116 10.28 -2.19 25.64
CA GLN A 116 10.62 -3.60 25.80
C GLN A 116 11.86 -4.03 25.02
N LEU A 117 12.40 -3.20 24.14
CA LEU A 117 13.59 -3.54 23.37
C LEU A 117 14.85 -3.57 24.26
N PRO A 118 15.82 -4.46 23.99
CA PRO A 118 17.12 -4.49 24.67
C PRO A 118 17.84 -3.15 24.59
N GLU A 119 18.33 -2.64 25.73
CA GLU A 119 18.89 -1.29 25.84
C GLU A 119 20.10 -1.06 24.91
N THR A 120 20.97 -2.06 24.74
CA THR A 120 22.18 -1.98 23.89
C THR A 120 21.87 -1.74 22.41
N GLY A 121 20.72 -2.22 21.93
CA GLY A 121 20.29 -2.11 20.53
C GLY A 121 19.11 -1.16 20.31
N ARG A 122 18.37 -0.79 21.35
CA ARG A 122 17.09 -0.04 21.27
C ARG A 122 17.21 1.22 20.43
N ALA A 123 18.24 2.02 20.68
CA ALA A 123 18.45 3.29 19.98
C ALA A 123 18.65 3.11 18.47
N SER A 124 18.99 1.90 17.99
CA SER A 124 19.19 1.56 16.58
C SER A 124 17.91 1.14 15.84
N VAL A 125 16.78 0.99 16.54
CA VAL A 125 15.55 0.44 15.98
C VAL A 125 14.47 1.52 15.87
N GLY A 126 13.88 1.65 14.70
CA GLY A 126 12.68 2.47 14.49
C GLY A 126 11.45 1.58 14.37
N ILE A 127 10.31 2.05 14.90
CA ILE A 127 9.02 1.38 14.74
C ILE A 127 8.01 2.43 14.27
N TRP A 128 7.22 2.10 13.27
CA TRP A 128 6.24 3.03 12.72
C TRP A 128 4.91 2.35 12.42
N ARG A 129 3.87 3.19 12.33
CA ARG A 129 2.51 2.81 11.99
C ARG A 129 1.89 3.86 11.06
N GLU A 130 1.39 3.42 9.92
CA GLU A 130 0.55 4.21 9.02
C GLU A 130 -0.81 3.52 8.92
N ALA A 131 -1.79 4.04 9.66
CA ALA A 131 -3.10 3.44 9.80
C ALA A 131 -4.17 4.35 9.19
N PHE A 132 -5.12 3.80 8.45
CA PHE A 132 -6.18 4.59 7.85
C PHE A 132 -7.49 3.82 7.68
N ILE A 133 -8.58 4.58 7.70
CA ILE A 133 -9.94 4.10 7.44
C ILE A 133 -10.38 4.62 6.07
N THR A 134 -11.02 3.77 5.27
CA THR A 134 -11.59 4.16 3.98
C THR A 134 -13.07 3.84 3.96
N GLU A 135 -13.92 4.85 3.72
CA GLU A 135 -15.32 4.63 3.35
C GLU A 135 -15.37 3.68 2.13
N PHE A 136 -16.14 2.59 2.19
CA PHE A 136 -16.18 1.62 1.09
C PHE A 136 -16.52 2.24 -0.29
N PRO A 137 -17.42 3.24 -0.39
CA PRO A 137 -17.66 3.98 -1.64
C PRO A 137 -16.48 4.84 -2.15
N ARG A 138 -15.41 5.04 -1.37
CA ARG A 138 -14.18 5.77 -1.75
C ARG A 138 -12.99 4.85 -2.02
N LEU A 139 -13.25 3.55 -2.11
CA LEU A 139 -12.30 2.49 -2.43
C LEU A 139 -12.58 1.94 -3.83
N GLU A 140 -11.53 1.50 -4.52
CA GLU A 140 -11.65 0.60 -5.65
C GLU A 140 -10.56 -0.47 -5.63
N THR A 141 -10.86 -1.63 -6.22
CA THR A 141 -9.87 -2.68 -6.46
C THR A 141 -10.03 -3.22 -7.89
N ASN A 142 -8.96 -3.82 -8.41
CA ASN A 142 -8.98 -4.45 -9.73
C ASN A 142 -7.99 -5.61 -9.76
N TYR A 143 -8.50 -6.82 -9.98
CA TYR A 143 -7.76 -8.08 -10.05
C TYR A 143 -7.76 -8.62 -11.49
N SER A 144 -6.62 -9.20 -11.92
CA SER A 144 -6.45 -9.79 -13.26
C SER A 144 -6.81 -11.28 -13.37
N GLY A 145 -7.14 -11.91 -12.25
CA GLY A 145 -7.51 -13.32 -12.13
C GLY A 145 -8.00 -13.64 -10.72
N LEU A 146 -8.69 -14.76 -10.57
CA LEU A 146 -9.30 -15.21 -9.31
C LEU A 146 -8.48 -16.30 -8.60
N ASP A 147 -7.45 -16.83 -9.24
CA ASP A 147 -6.51 -17.81 -8.68
C ASP A 147 -5.43 -17.18 -7.79
N TYR A 148 -5.45 -15.84 -7.62
CA TYR A 148 -4.65 -15.14 -6.63
C TYR A 148 -5.35 -13.84 -6.19
N LEU A 149 -5.66 -13.73 -4.89
CA LEU A 149 -6.50 -12.69 -4.31
C LEU A 149 -5.88 -12.13 -3.00
N PRO A 150 -4.89 -11.22 -3.11
CA PRO A 150 -4.17 -10.62 -1.98
C PRO A 150 -4.83 -9.35 -1.43
N GLY A 151 -4.22 -8.74 -0.41
CA GLY A 151 -4.68 -7.48 0.15
C GLY A 151 -6.11 -7.56 0.71
N LEU A 152 -6.92 -6.54 0.41
CA LEU A 152 -8.32 -6.46 0.87
C LEU A 152 -9.19 -7.64 0.43
N ALA A 153 -8.81 -8.38 -0.61
CA ALA A 153 -9.54 -9.58 -1.02
C ALA A 153 -9.52 -10.71 0.03
N LYS A 154 -8.62 -10.67 1.01
CA LYS A 154 -8.55 -11.64 2.10
C LYS A 154 -9.58 -11.41 3.20
N LEU A 155 -10.31 -10.29 3.17
CA LEU A 155 -11.33 -9.98 4.17
C LEU A 155 -12.47 -11.02 4.15
N PRO A 156 -13.04 -11.38 5.32
CA PRO A 156 -14.15 -12.32 5.39
C PRO A 156 -15.37 -11.87 4.57
N GLY A 157 -16.03 -12.82 3.90
CA GLY A 157 -17.21 -12.54 3.09
C GLY A 157 -16.94 -11.84 1.75
N ALA A 158 -15.66 -11.64 1.39
CA ALA A 158 -15.29 -11.08 0.09
C ALA A 158 -15.80 -11.93 -1.08
N SER A 159 -16.31 -11.24 -2.10
CA SER A 159 -16.68 -11.82 -3.39
C SER A 159 -16.12 -10.98 -4.53
N PHE A 160 -16.08 -11.54 -5.73
CA PHE A 160 -15.34 -10.96 -6.85
C PHE A 160 -16.18 -10.94 -8.13
N PRO A 161 -17.16 -10.02 -8.23
CA PRO A 161 -17.89 -9.83 -9.48
C PRO A 161 -16.99 -9.28 -10.59
N GLU A 162 -17.30 -9.65 -11.84
CA GLU A 162 -16.62 -9.11 -13.02
C GLU A 162 -17.07 -7.67 -13.29
N HIS A 163 -16.18 -6.81 -13.76
CA HIS A 163 -16.50 -5.43 -14.16
C HIS A 163 -15.87 -5.08 -15.51
N THR A 164 -16.40 -4.04 -16.17
CA THR A 164 -15.91 -3.60 -17.50
C THR A 164 -15.04 -2.34 -17.47
N LEU A 165 -14.82 -1.77 -16.29
CA LEU A 165 -14.12 -0.50 -16.09
C LEU A 165 -12.61 -0.74 -15.89
N SER A 166 -11.87 -1.08 -16.95
CA SER A 166 -10.41 -1.26 -16.90
C SER A 166 -9.77 -1.03 -18.26
N ALA A 167 -8.45 -0.97 -18.32
CA ALA A 167 -7.65 -0.77 -19.53
C ALA A 167 -7.90 0.55 -20.31
N TYR A 168 -8.28 1.63 -19.62
CA TYR A 168 -8.29 3.00 -20.15
C TYR A 168 -7.88 4.01 -19.06
N TRP A 169 -7.39 5.19 -19.45
CA TRP A 169 -7.04 6.24 -18.50
C TRP A 169 -8.28 6.80 -17.81
N GLY A 170 -8.28 6.81 -16.47
CA GLY A 170 -9.44 7.15 -15.65
C GLY A 170 -10.27 5.95 -15.18
N ALA A 171 -9.94 4.72 -15.59
CA ALA A 171 -10.68 3.53 -15.18
C ALA A 171 -10.65 3.30 -13.66
N ALA A 172 -9.53 3.62 -12.98
CA ALA A 172 -9.44 3.56 -11.52
C ALA A 172 -10.49 4.45 -10.85
N ARG A 173 -10.53 5.73 -11.22
CA ARG A 173 -11.56 6.67 -10.74
C ARG A 173 -12.96 6.19 -11.06
N ASP A 174 -13.23 5.75 -12.29
CA ASP A 174 -14.55 5.26 -12.71
C ASP A 174 -15.05 4.08 -11.86
N ARG A 175 -14.14 3.28 -11.28
CA ARG A 175 -14.47 2.18 -10.36
C ARG A 175 -14.79 2.62 -8.94
N ILE A 176 -14.33 3.79 -8.50
CA ILE A 176 -14.66 4.33 -7.17
C ILE A 176 -16.13 4.77 -7.19
N PRO A 177 -17.03 4.19 -6.39
CA PRO A 177 -18.46 4.54 -6.43
C PRO A 177 -18.73 6.04 -6.21
N SER A 178 -18.05 6.67 -5.24
CA SER A 178 -18.19 8.09 -4.93
C SER A 178 -17.75 9.02 -6.07
N SER A 179 -16.94 8.52 -7.04
CA SER A 179 -16.58 9.31 -8.24
C SER A 179 -17.78 9.75 -9.07
N ALA A 180 -18.92 9.09 -8.87
CA ALA A 180 -20.17 9.43 -9.51
C ALA A 180 -20.68 10.84 -9.15
N TYR A 181 -20.29 11.38 -7.99
CA TYR A 181 -20.76 12.68 -7.48
C TYR A 181 -19.69 13.49 -6.74
N ASP A 182 -18.48 12.96 -6.54
CA ASP A 182 -17.32 13.65 -5.95
C ASP A 182 -16.10 13.50 -6.88
N LEU A 183 -15.44 14.60 -7.22
CA LEU A 183 -14.23 14.58 -8.06
C LEU A 183 -12.94 14.40 -7.24
N PHE A 184 -13.03 14.34 -5.92
CA PHE A 184 -11.88 14.23 -5.02
C PHE A 184 -10.84 15.35 -5.27
N PRO A 185 -11.25 16.63 -5.23
CA PRO A 185 -10.33 17.73 -5.52
C PRO A 185 -9.13 17.71 -4.56
N PRO A 186 -7.94 18.16 -5.01
CA PRO A 186 -6.79 18.28 -4.13
C PRO A 186 -7.14 19.17 -2.94
N SER A 187 -6.88 18.68 -1.72
CA SER A 187 -6.53 19.60 -0.65
C SER A 187 -5.14 20.12 -1.01
N ASN A 188 -4.88 21.42 -0.88
CA ASN A 188 -3.54 22.00 -1.07
C ASN A 188 -2.89 22.15 0.32
N PRO A 189 -2.53 21.06 1.04
CA PRO A 189 -1.91 21.19 2.34
C PRO A 189 -0.54 21.84 2.18
N THR A 190 -0.19 22.69 3.13
CA THR A 190 1.16 23.27 3.19
C THR A 190 2.17 22.14 3.42
N PRO A 191 3.18 21.98 2.55
CA PRO A 191 4.26 21.03 2.77
C PRO A 191 4.97 21.29 4.10
N PRO A 192 5.62 20.28 4.70
CA PRO A 192 6.43 20.50 5.90
C PRO A 192 7.50 21.57 5.64
N VAL A 193 7.52 22.63 6.47
CA VAL A 193 8.52 23.71 6.35
C VAL A 193 9.92 23.20 6.71
N THR A 194 9.99 22.27 7.66
CA THR A 194 11.22 21.63 8.12
C THR A 194 10.95 20.13 8.24
N ILE A 195 11.86 19.33 7.67
CA ILE A 195 11.80 17.87 7.81
C ILE A 195 12.34 17.50 9.19
N PRO A 196 11.56 16.83 10.06
CA PRO A 196 12.04 16.40 11.36
C PRO A 196 13.14 15.34 11.21
N PRO A 197 14.17 15.31 12.07
CA PRO A 197 15.20 14.28 12.04
C PRO A 197 14.66 12.84 12.22
N GLY A 198 13.57 12.68 12.96
CA GLY A 198 12.90 11.40 13.22
C GLY A 198 13.62 10.50 14.23
N VAL A 199 14.93 10.31 14.09
CA VAL A 199 15.75 9.53 15.03
C VAL A 199 15.73 10.19 16.41
N GLY A 200 15.43 9.41 17.44
CA GLY A 200 15.23 9.88 18.82
C GLY A 200 13.93 10.64 19.06
N GLN A 201 13.00 10.67 18.11
CA GLN A 201 11.72 11.37 18.23
C GLN A 201 10.53 10.41 18.13
N TYR A 202 9.38 10.85 18.63
CA TYR A 202 8.09 10.25 18.31
C TYR A 202 7.26 11.22 17.49
N LEU A 203 7.09 10.96 16.21
CA LEU A 203 6.37 11.83 15.29
C LEU A 203 4.95 11.33 15.09
N ILE A 204 3.96 12.22 15.20
CA ILE A 204 2.54 11.90 14.98
C ILE A 204 1.90 12.92 14.04
N GLY A 205 1.06 12.46 13.12
CA GLY A 205 0.27 13.32 12.26
C GLY A 205 -0.93 12.63 11.63
N THR A 206 -1.62 13.36 10.75
CA THR A 206 -2.82 12.92 10.05
C THR A 206 -2.87 13.46 8.63
N ASN A 207 -3.76 12.93 7.79
CA ASN A 207 -3.89 13.33 6.40
C ASN A 207 -4.83 14.51 6.20
N ALA A 208 -4.61 15.21 5.07
CA ALA A 208 -5.58 16.15 4.52
C ALA A 208 -6.66 15.42 3.70
N GLU A 209 -7.74 16.14 3.36
CA GLU A 209 -8.86 15.63 2.57
C GLU A 209 -8.37 15.10 1.21
N ASN A 210 -8.94 13.97 0.77
CA ASN A 210 -8.68 13.33 -0.51
C ASN A 210 -7.26 12.81 -0.72
N LEU A 211 -6.47 12.65 0.35
CA LEU A 211 -5.22 11.90 0.26
C LEU A 211 -5.52 10.52 -0.35
N ALA A 212 -4.73 10.12 -1.35
CA ALA A 212 -4.89 8.84 -2.01
C ALA A 212 -3.82 7.87 -1.55
N HIS A 213 -4.19 6.62 -1.33
CA HIS A 213 -3.25 5.53 -1.12
C HIS A 213 -3.46 4.50 -2.22
N ILE A 214 -2.36 3.98 -2.78
CA ILE A 214 -2.39 2.85 -3.72
C ILE A 214 -1.47 1.75 -3.23
N ARG A 215 -1.94 0.50 -3.32
CA ARG A 215 -1.07 -0.67 -3.33
C ARG A 215 -1.29 -1.43 -4.62
N SER A 216 -0.23 -1.56 -5.43
CA SER A 216 -0.25 -2.23 -6.73
C SER A 216 0.75 -3.37 -6.76
N GLY A 217 0.25 -4.59 -6.95
CA GLY A 217 1.04 -5.80 -6.85
C GLY A 217 1.15 -6.61 -8.13
N GLN A 218 2.20 -7.43 -8.15
CA GLN A 218 2.60 -8.33 -9.21
C GLN A 218 2.90 -9.69 -8.58
N PHE A 219 2.29 -10.75 -9.09
CA PHE A 219 2.45 -12.11 -8.59
C PHE A 219 2.76 -13.03 -9.78
N TRP A 220 3.89 -13.74 -9.71
CA TRP A 220 4.36 -14.64 -10.76
C TRP A 220 4.85 -15.98 -10.23
N GLU A 221 4.55 -16.32 -8.97
CA GLU A 221 4.93 -17.61 -8.37
C GLU A 221 4.37 -18.80 -9.14
N ASN A 222 3.13 -18.69 -9.64
CA ASN A 222 2.47 -19.74 -10.39
C ASN A 222 2.86 -19.78 -11.88
N CYS A 223 3.78 -18.91 -12.32
CA CYS A 223 4.21 -18.85 -13.71
C CYS A 223 5.17 -19.98 -14.07
N GLY A 224 5.04 -20.51 -15.29
CA GLY A 224 6.12 -21.30 -15.88
C GLY A 224 7.37 -20.43 -16.11
N GLN A 225 8.55 -21.07 -16.24
CA GLN A 225 9.83 -20.34 -16.31
C GLN A 225 9.86 -19.26 -17.40
N GLN A 226 9.26 -19.51 -18.57
CA GLN A 226 9.22 -18.54 -19.66
C GLN A 226 8.40 -17.28 -19.32
N GLU A 227 7.27 -17.44 -18.61
CA GLU A 227 6.41 -16.33 -18.19
C GLU A 227 7.06 -15.57 -17.03
N ALA A 228 7.66 -16.29 -16.07
CA ALA A 228 8.45 -15.69 -15.00
C ALA A 228 9.63 -14.88 -15.55
N ASP A 229 10.42 -15.42 -16.48
CA ASP A 229 11.51 -14.71 -17.16
C ASP A 229 11.02 -13.47 -17.91
N SER A 230 9.83 -13.55 -18.52
CA SER A 230 9.21 -12.40 -19.20
C SER A 230 8.93 -11.27 -18.21
N TYR A 231 8.48 -11.61 -17.00
CA TYR A 231 8.32 -10.63 -15.93
C TYR A 231 9.68 -10.13 -15.42
N ASP A 232 10.51 -11.02 -14.86
CA ASP A 232 11.74 -10.70 -14.15
C ASP A 232 12.75 -9.94 -15.03
N LYS A 233 12.87 -10.29 -16.32
CA LYS A 233 13.90 -9.71 -17.21
C LYS A 233 13.41 -8.52 -18.04
N LYS A 234 12.10 -8.24 -18.05
CA LYS A 234 11.53 -7.20 -18.94
C LYS A 234 10.57 -6.26 -18.23
N LEU A 235 9.55 -6.80 -17.55
CA LEU A 235 8.52 -5.97 -16.92
C LEU A 235 9.00 -5.37 -15.60
N GLU A 236 9.62 -6.17 -14.73
CA GLU A 236 10.06 -5.72 -13.41
C GLU A 236 11.06 -4.56 -13.51
N PRO A 237 12.09 -4.57 -14.39
CA PRO A 237 13.00 -3.43 -14.50
C PRO A 237 12.31 -2.15 -14.99
N THR A 238 11.27 -2.31 -15.82
CA THR A 238 10.45 -1.17 -16.29
C THR A 238 9.58 -0.62 -15.16
N LEU A 239 9.04 -1.49 -14.31
CA LEU A 239 8.32 -1.14 -13.10
C LEU A 239 9.22 -0.39 -12.12
N HIS A 240 10.38 -0.96 -11.80
CA HIS A 240 11.37 -0.38 -10.90
C HIS A 240 11.81 1.01 -11.36
N SER A 241 12.15 1.18 -12.65
CA SER A 241 12.46 2.51 -13.21
C SER A 241 11.30 3.51 -13.08
N GLY A 242 10.05 3.03 -13.11
CA GLY A 242 8.88 3.85 -12.87
C GLY A 242 8.74 4.30 -11.42
N LEU A 243 9.04 3.41 -10.46
CA LEU A 243 9.08 3.72 -9.03
C LEU A 243 10.23 4.67 -8.71
N GLN A 244 11.42 4.45 -9.26
CA GLN A 244 12.58 5.34 -9.13
C GLN A 244 12.25 6.77 -9.55
N TYR A 245 11.55 6.93 -10.68
CA TYR A 245 11.11 8.26 -11.11
C TYR A 245 10.18 8.93 -10.10
N LEU A 246 9.26 8.18 -9.48
CA LEU A 246 8.37 8.73 -8.46
C LEU A 246 9.17 9.18 -7.23
N TRP A 247 10.15 8.40 -6.78
CA TRP A 247 11.02 8.79 -5.66
C TRP A 247 11.81 10.06 -5.96
N ASP A 248 12.51 10.09 -7.10
CA ASP A 248 13.39 11.20 -7.49
C ASP A 248 12.62 12.51 -7.76
N ASN A 249 11.32 12.41 -8.09
CA ASN A 249 10.48 13.54 -8.48
C ASN A 249 9.22 13.63 -7.58
N SER A 250 9.33 13.22 -6.32
CA SER A 250 8.21 13.19 -5.36
C SER A 250 7.46 14.54 -5.28
N PRO A 251 8.13 15.70 -5.18
CA PRO A 251 7.43 17.00 -5.13
C PRO A 251 6.58 17.30 -6.36
N ASP A 252 7.05 16.91 -7.55
CA ASP A 252 6.36 17.19 -8.83
C ASP A 252 5.27 16.17 -9.15
N THR A 253 5.43 14.94 -8.67
CA THR A 253 4.49 13.83 -8.90
C THR A 253 3.39 13.77 -7.85
N GLY A 254 3.56 14.48 -6.73
CA GLY A 254 2.66 14.43 -5.58
C GLY A 254 2.76 13.12 -4.78
N ALA A 255 3.78 12.30 -5.01
CA ALA A 255 4.08 11.16 -4.14
C ALA A 255 4.59 11.67 -2.78
N LEU A 256 3.98 11.20 -1.68
CA LEU A 256 4.34 11.62 -0.32
C LEU A 256 5.21 10.59 0.41
N GLY A 257 5.15 9.34 -0.04
CA GLY A 257 5.90 8.20 0.48
C GLY A 257 5.49 6.97 -0.31
N LEU A 258 6.46 6.28 -0.92
CA LEU A 258 6.22 5.12 -1.79
C LEU A 258 7.30 4.07 -1.55
N ARG A 259 6.89 2.86 -1.21
CA ARG A 259 7.77 1.72 -0.92
C ARG A 259 7.60 0.63 -1.96
N TYR A 260 8.69 -0.06 -2.28
CA TYR A 260 8.68 -1.28 -3.06
C TYR A 260 8.95 -2.48 -2.15
N LEU A 261 7.99 -3.40 -2.15
CA LEU A 261 7.89 -4.48 -1.17
C LEU A 261 7.97 -5.84 -1.84
N ARG A 262 8.59 -6.79 -1.14
CA ARG A 262 8.63 -8.20 -1.48
C ARG A 262 7.89 -8.99 -0.42
N ASN A 263 6.90 -9.81 -0.79
CA ASN A 263 6.21 -10.65 0.19
C ASN A 263 7.19 -11.62 0.85
N GLN A 264 7.08 -11.75 2.16
CA GLN A 264 7.74 -12.80 2.93
C GLN A 264 6.74 -13.93 3.18
N ASP A 265 7.22 -15.17 3.14
CA ASP A 265 6.43 -16.33 3.55
C ASP A 265 6.88 -16.74 4.95
N PRO A 266 6.03 -16.61 5.98
CA PRO A 266 6.37 -17.02 7.34
C PRO A 266 6.53 -18.55 7.48
N SER A 267 6.13 -19.34 6.47
CA SER A 267 6.15 -20.81 6.50
C SER A 267 7.32 -21.45 5.74
N VAL A 268 8.11 -20.67 4.99
CA VAL A 268 9.20 -21.17 4.15
C VAL A 268 10.53 -20.77 4.78
N GLU A 269 11.45 -21.73 4.94
CA GLU A 269 12.83 -21.46 5.36
C GLU A 269 13.42 -20.30 4.54
N GLU A 270 14.12 -19.38 5.20
CA GLU A 270 14.57 -18.03 4.78
C GLU A 270 15.23 -17.90 3.38
N THR A 271 15.46 -19.00 2.67
CA THR A 271 16.27 -19.07 1.45
C THR A 271 15.52 -18.80 0.14
N ARG A 272 14.18 -18.78 0.12
CA ARG A 272 13.41 -18.49 -1.11
C ARG A 272 12.49 -17.30 -0.94
N SER A 273 12.84 -16.19 -1.59
CA SER A 273 11.93 -15.05 -1.75
C SER A 273 10.72 -15.44 -2.58
N ARG A 274 9.53 -15.11 -2.09
CA ARG A 274 8.28 -15.30 -2.84
C ARG A 274 8.30 -14.42 -4.10
N LYS A 275 7.85 -14.98 -5.22
CA LYS A 275 7.70 -14.29 -6.51
C LYS A 275 6.46 -13.43 -6.53
N GLU A 276 6.47 -12.45 -5.63
CA GLU A 276 5.43 -11.47 -5.45
C GLU A 276 6.01 -10.17 -4.93
N SER A 277 5.65 -9.07 -5.57
CA SER A 277 6.04 -7.73 -5.15
C SER A 277 4.87 -6.77 -5.22
N CYS A 278 4.97 -5.65 -4.51
CA CYS A 278 4.04 -4.55 -4.70
C CYS A 278 4.70 -3.20 -4.42
N GLY A 279 4.26 -2.18 -5.17
CA GLY A 279 4.46 -0.79 -4.79
C GLY A 279 3.30 -0.35 -3.90
N ALA A 280 3.56 0.26 -2.76
CA ALA A 280 2.55 0.78 -1.85
C ALA A 280 2.90 2.21 -1.44
N GLY A 281 1.95 3.14 -1.42
CA GLY A 281 2.29 4.51 -1.07
C GLY A 281 1.15 5.51 -1.13
N PHE A 282 1.44 6.68 -0.58
CA PHE A 282 0.53 7.81 -0.51
C PHE A 282 0.85 8.84 -1.58
N PHE A 283 -0.22 9.38 -2.17
CA PHE A 283 -0.20 10.50 -3.10
C PHE A 283 -1.07 11.62 -2.53
N ALA A 284 -0.67 12.86 -2.78
CA ALA A 284 -1.37 14.06 -2.32
C ALA A 284 -2.87 14.05 -2.65
N ASN A 285 -3.24 13.42 -3.77
CA ASN A 285 -4.62 13.18 -4.18
C ASN A 285 -4.68 12.16 -5.33
N LEU A 286 -5.90 11.75 -5.71
CA LEU A 286 -6.12 10.80 -6.81
C LEU A 286 -5.66 11.34 -8.18
N GLU A 287 -5.79 12.65 -8.44
CA GLU A 287 -5.39 13.24 -9.71
C GLU A 287 -3.87 13.22 -9.93
N ALA A 288 -3.07 13.39 -8.86
CA ALA A 288 -1.62 13.25 -8.89
C ALA A 288 -1.20 11.84 -9.35
N LEU A 289 -1.80 10.81 -8.73
CA LEU A 289 -1.61 9.41 -9.12
C LEU A 289 -2.04 9.16 -10.59
N GLU A 290 -3.22 9.63 -10.98
CA GLU A 290 -3.74 9.49 -12.36
C GLU A 290 -2.84 10.18 -13.39
N THR A 291 -2.24 11.32 -13.03
CA THR A 291 -1.40 12.11 -13.94
C THR A 291 -0.11 11.39 -14.24
N TRP A 292 0.60 10.91 -13.22
CA TRP A 292 1.78 10.06 -13.46
C TRP A 292 1.44 8.84 -14.32
N ALA A 293 0.34 8.15 -13.99
CA ALA A 293 -0.07 6.96 -14.72
C ALA A 293 -0.35 7.23 -16.20
N LYS A 294 -1.07 8.31 -16.53
CA LYS A 294 -1.52 8.58 -17.91
C LYS A 294 -0.47 9.24 -18.81
N SER A 295 0.44 10.04 -18.25
CA SER A 295 1.33 10.88 -19.06
C SER A 295 2.81 10.54 -18.97
N HIS A 296 3.26 9.86 -17.90
CA HIS A 296 4.68 9.62 -17.73
C HIS A 296 5.17 8.41 -18.52
N LYS A 297 6.30 8.58 -19.22
CA LYS A 297 6.92 7.57 -20.09
C LYS A 297 7.15 6.23 -19.39
N SER A 298 7.48 6.25 -18.09
CA SER A 298 7.73 5.03 -17.32
C SER A 298 6.45 4.20 -17.17
N HIS A 299 5.36 4.80 -16.70
CA HIS A 299 4.09 4.06 -16.57
C HIS A 299 3.51 3.65 -17.92
N LEU A 300 3.67 4.47 -18.97
CA LEU A 300 3.30 4.07 -20.34
C LEU A 300 4.08 2.83 -20.82
N ALA A 301 5.36 2.72 -20.46
CA ALA A 301 6.18 1.56 -20.76
C ALA A 301 5.70 0.32 -19.98
N ILE A 302 5.38 0.46 -18.69
CA ILE A 302 4.77 -0.61 -17.86
C ILE A 302 3.46 -1.09 -18.49
N TYR A 303 2.56 -0.18 -18.84
CA TYR A 303 1.26 -0.50 -19.44
C TYR A 303 1.42 -1.23 -20.78
N ARG A 304 2.30 -0.74 -21.67
CA ARG A 304 2.61 -1.41 -22.95
C ARG A 304 3.24 -2.78 -22.74
N GLY A 305 4.15 -2.90 -21.77
CA GLY A 305 4.78 -4.16 -21.38
C GLY A 305 3.73 -5.18 -20.91
N ALA A 306 2.80 -4.77 -20.05
CA ALA A 306 1.73 -5.62 -19.56
C ALA A 306 0.82 -6.10 -20.71
N LEU A 307 0.42 -5.20 -21.61
CA LEU A 307 -0.35 -5.58 -22.81
C LEU A 307 0.41 -6.56 -23.71
N ALA A 308 1.71 -6.37 -23.92
CA ALA A 308 2.54 -7.28 -24.71
C ALA A 308 2.67 -8.65 -24.04
N HIS A 309 2.83 -8.69 -22.72
CA HIS A 309 2.85 -9.92 -21.93
C HIS A 309 1.52 -10.68 -22.09
N TYR A 310 0.40 -9.99 -21.93
CA TYR A 310 -0.92 -10.59 -22.12
C TYR A 310 -1.11 -11.17 -23.51
N LYS A 311 -0.69 -10.45 -24.56
CA LYS A 311 -0.76 -10.95 -25.94
C LYS A 311 0.10 -12.19 -26.15
N THR A 312 1.22 -12.30 -25.44
CA THR A 312 2.17 -13.41 -25.57
C THR A 312 1.66 -14.70 -24.92
N PHE A 313 1.07 -14.62 -23.73
CA PHE A 313 0.65 -15.80 -22.93
C PHE A 313 -0.85 -16.10 -22.99
N GLY A 314 -1.67 -15.15 -23.45
CA GLY A 314 -3.11 -15.34 -23.67
C GLY A 314 -3.86 -15.84 -22.43
N ASP A 315 -4.71 -16.84 -22.63
CA ASP A 315 -5.54 -17.43 -21.57
C ASP A 315 -4.76 -18.34 -20.62
N ALA A 316 -3.59 -18.83 -21.04
CA ALA A 316 -2.74 -19.70 -20.22
C ALA A 316 -1.94 -18.93 -19.15
N ARG A 317 -1.92 -17.59 -19.24
CA ARG A 317 -1.15 -16.72 -18.33
C ARG A 317 -1.43 -17.02 -16.86
N LYS A 318 -0.38 -17.10 -16.05
CA LYS A 318 -0.45 -17.21 -14.59
C LYS A 318 0.08 -15.98 -13.88
N PHE A 319 0.65 -15.03 -14.61
CA PHE A 319 1.02 -13.73 -14.09
C PHE A 319 -0.23 -12.96 -13.64
N ARG A 320 -0.21 -12.44 -12.42
CA ARG A 320 -1.31 -11.67 -11.84
C ARG A 320 -0.85 -10.28 -11.44
N THR A 321 -1.53 -9.29 -12.00
CA THR A 321 -1.50 -7.91 -11.53
C THR A 321 -2.76 -7.61 -10.75
N TRP A 322 -2.64 -6.81 -9.71
CA TRP A 322 -3.77 -6.32 -8.95
C TRP A 322 -3.46 -4.95 -8.35
N HIS A 323 -4.48 -4.23 -7.94
CA HIS A 323 -4.28 -3.06 -7.09
C HIS A 323 -5.52 -2.77 -6.25
N GLU A 324 -5.30 -1.99 -5.19
CA GLU A 324 -6.29 -1.36 -4.34
C GLU A 324 -5.96 0.13 -4.19
N VAL A 325 -6.97 0.98 -4.33
CA VAL A 325 -6.84 2.43 -4.21
C VAL A 325 -7.89 2.97 -3.24
N SER A 326 -7.43 3.71 -2.23
CA SER A 326 -8.25 4.37 -1.23
C SER A 326 -8.16 5.89 -1.37
N VAL A 327 -9.28 6.60 -1.20
CA VAL A 327 -9.32 8.06 -1.10
C VAL A 327 -9.92 8.46 0.26
N MET A 328 -9.09 9.01 1.13
CA MET A 328 -9.41 9.23 2.55
C MET A 328 -10.06 10.59 2.79
N ARG A 329 -10.93 10.71 3.82
CA ARG A 329 -11.35 12.02 4.34
C ARG A 329 -10.22 12.63 5.18
N ALA A 330 -10.27 13.93 5.40
CA ALA A 330 -9.36 14.58 6.34
C ALA A 330 -9.50 13.95 7.73
N GLY A 331 -8.38 13.55 8.34
CA GLY A 331 -8.39 12.94 9.67
C GLY A 331 -8.53 11.41 9.71
N ASP A 332 -8.82 10.75 8.59
CA ASP A 332 -9.05 9.30 8.56
C ASP A 332 -7.77 8.47 8.70
N ALA A 333 -6.61 9.06 8.45
CA ALA A 333 -5.30 8.45 8.60
C ALA A 333 -4.58 8.95 9.85
N ARG A 334 -3.82 8.07 10.48
CA ARG A 334 -2.90 8.33 11.58
C ARG A 334 -1.52 7.81 11.20
N PHE A 335 -0.55 8.72 11.20
CA PHE A 335 0.84 8.42 10.91
C PHE A 335 1.67 8.58 12.17
N GLU A 336 2.43 7.55 12.52
CA GLU A 336 3.23 7.48 13.73
C GLU A 336 4.61 6.90 13.42
N TYR A 337 5.67 7.59 13.83
CA TYR A 337 7.05 7.17 13.60
C TYR A 337 7.85 7.36 14.88
N LEU A 338 8.33 6.27 15.45
CA LEU A 338 9.14 6.26 16.66
C LEU A 338 10.56 5.88 16.30
N ASN A 339 11.51 6.78 16.54
CA ASN A 339 12.94 6.58 16.26
C ASN A 339 13.25 6.15 14.81
N CYS A 340 12.50 6.68 13.84
CA CYS A 340 12.66 6.36 12.42
C CYS A 340 13.54 7.39 11.71
N VAL A 341 14.26 6.96 10.66
CA VAL A 341 15.01 7.86 9.77
C VAL A 341 14.05 8.80 9.01
N PRO A 342 14.47 10.00 8.62
CA PRO A 342 13.56 11.00 8.07
C PRO A 342 13.00 10.65 6.68
N GLU A 343 13.54 9.64 6.00
CA GLU A 343 13.05 9.12 4.71
C GLU A 343 11.85 8.19 4.85
N THR A 344 11.57 7.67 6.05
CA THR A 344 10.54 6.65 6.28
C THR A 344 9.14 7.16 5.98
N GLY A 345 8.39 6.40 5.20
CA GLY A 345 6.97 6.63 4.92
C GLY A 345 6.67 8.04 4.41
N VAL A 346 5.73 8.72 5.07
CA VAL A 346 5.29 10.07 4.71
C VAL A 346 5.98 11.19 5.51
N ILE A 347 7.06 10.91 6.26
CA ILE A 347 7.73 11.92 7.12
C ILE A 347 8.10 13.19 6.35
N ARG A 348 8.55 13.07 5.11
CA ARG A 348 8.93 14.22 4.25
C ARG A 348 7.73 14.89 3.57
N GLY A 349 6.60 14.20 3.46
CA GLY A 349 5.43 14.62 2.68
C GLY A 349 4.26 15.17 3.50
N VAL A 350 4.21 14.88 4.81
CA VAL A 350 3.09 15.24 5.69
C VAL A 350 3.59 16.01 6.91
N THR A 351 2.80 16.99 7.38
CA THR A 351 3.15 17.72 8.60
C THR A 351 2.96 16.82 9.82
N LEU A 352 4.07 16.51 10.51
CA LEU A 352 4.10 15.70 11.73
C LEU A 352 4.54 16.56 12.93
N LYS A 353 4.02 16.23 14.11
CA LYS A 353 4.41 16.85 15.39
C LYS A 353 5.26 15.88 16.18
N ALA A 354 6.33 16.37 16.79
CA ALA A 354 7.11 15.60 17.74
C ALA A 354 6.42 15.59 19.11
N GLU A 355 6.17 14.40 19.63
CA GLU A 355 5.74 14.12 20.99
C GLU A 355 6.93 13.75 21.86
N ASN A 356 6.81 13.97 23.17
CA ASN A 356 7.81 13.50 24.12
C ASN A 356 7.79 11.97 24.19
N LEU A 357 8.96 11.35 24.15
CA LEU A 357 9.12 9.94 24.47
C LEU A 357 8.70 9.72 25.92
N GLN A 358 7.73 8.84 26.15
CA GLN A 358 7.28 8.44 27.49
C GLN A 358 8.13 7.29 28.03
#